data_AF-A0A1B1Q2R4-F1
#
_entry.id   AF-A0A1B1Q2R4-F1
#
_cell.length_a   1.000
_cell.length_b   1.000
_cell.length_c   1.000
_cell.angle_alpha   90.00
_cell.angle_beta   90.00
_cell.angle_gamma   90.00
#
_symmetry.space_group_name_H-M   'P 1'
#
loop_
_entity.id
_entity.type
_entity.pdbx_description
1 polymer ?
#
loop_
_entity_poly.entity_id
_entity_poly.type
_entity_poly.pdbx_seq_one_letter_code
_entity_poly.pdbx_strand_id
1 'polypeptide(L)'
;MARYKREIKKTLLVVGEGDSEKAFLQHLRSLYCTRGDGVKVTIRNAHGKGPDNVVNFAIRQLNVCSYDACVVVLDTDIPWTERLKKKAKKANIELVGSSPCLEGFLLLILGTYPPEQSVQCKKDIKRFLGIDLTEWESYASSFPKTLLEDARLKISQLDRLLRYYEG
;
A
#
# COMPACT_ATOMS: atom_id res chain seq x y z
N MET A 1 7.84 -13.44 -39.53
CA MET A 1 8.24 -12.74 -38.29
C MET A 1 6.99 -12.51 -37.44
N ALA A 2 6.85 -13.21 -36.32
CA ALA A 2 5.68 -13.04 -35.45
C ALA A 2 5.71 -11.65 -34.82
N ARG A 3 4.66 -10.85 -35.08
CA ARG A 3 4.46 -9.52 -34.48
C ARG A 3 4.24 -9.74 -32.99
N TYR A 4 5.26 -9.46 -32.17
CA TYR A 4 5.17 -9.51 -30.72
C TYR A 4 4.07 -8.54 -30.28
N LYS A 5 2.90 -9.07 -29.94
CA LYS A 5 1.76 -8.29 -29.47
C LYS A 5 2.12 -7.87 -28.05
N ARG A 6 2.63 -6.65 -27.88
CA ARG A 6 2.83 -6.06 -26.55
C ARG A 6 1.48 -6.07 -25.84
N GLU A 7 1.31 -6.97 -24.88
CA GLU A 7 0.16 -6.91 -23.99
C GLU A 7 0.24 -5.60 -23.21
N ILE A 8 -0.80 -4.78 -23.32
CA ILE A 8 -0.88 -3.52 -22.60
C ILE A 8 -1.10 -3.90 -21.14
N LYS A 9 -0.09 -3.69 -20.30
CA LYS A 9 -0.22 -3.90 -18.85
C LYS A 9 -1.27 -2.94 -18.30
N LYS A 10 -2.18 -3.47 -17.47
CA LYS A 10 -3.04 -2.64 -16.62
C LYS A 10 -2.19 -1.66 -15.83
N THR A 11 -2.73 -0.50 -15.54
CA THR A 11 -2.08 0.61 -14.85
C THR A 11 -2.74 0.81 -13.50
N LEU A 12 -1.92 0.86 -12.45
CA LEU A 12 -2.38 1.04 -11.08
C LEU A 12 -1.77 2.32 -10.50
N LEU A 13 -2.62 3.18 -9.94
CA LEU A 13 -2.19 4.23 -9.04
C LEU A 13 -2.29 3.72 -7.59
N VAL A 14 -1.21 3.81 -6.83
CA VAL A 14 -1.25 3.59 -5.38
C VAL A 14 -0.78 4.84 -4.65
N VAL A 15 -1.54 5.28 -3.65
CA VAL A 15 -1.22 6.45 -2.84
C VAL A 15 -1.07 6.03 -1.39
N GLY A 16 0.08 6.34 -0.81
CA GLY A 16 0.32 6.23 0.64
C GLY A 16 0.14 7.58 1.34
N GLU A 17 -0.13 7.53 2.64
CA GLU A 17 -0.25 8.74 3.48
C GLU A 17 1.07 9.49 3.62
N GLY A 18 2.15 8.79 3.94
CA GLY A 18 3.48 9.34 4.19
C GLY A 18 4.60 8.58 3.48
N ASP A 19 5.84 8.86 3.92
CA ASP A 19 7.04 8.29 3.32
C ASP A 19 7.22 6.81 3.62
N SER A 20 6.84 6.36 4.83
CA SER A 20 6.91 4.94 5.20
C SER A 20 5.95 4.09 4.38
N GLU A 21 4.72 4.56 4.14
CA GLU A 21 3.75 3.84 3.31
C GLU A 21 4.26 3.78 1.88
N LYS A 22 4.77 4.91 1.35
CA LYS A 22 5.36 4.97 0.02
C LYS A 22 6.50 3.96 -0.12
N ALA A 23 7.41 3.87 0.85
CA ALA A 23 8.54 2.95 0.83
C ALA A 23 8.06 1.49 0.84
N PHE A 24 7.12 1.15 1.72
CA PHE A 24 6.52 -0.19 1.74
C PHE A 24 5.84 -0.55 0.41
N LEU A 25 5.07 0.38 -0.18
CA LEU A 25 4.43 0.18 -1.49
C LEU A 25 5.44 0.01 -2.64
N GLN A 26 6.58 0.68 -2.56
CA GLN A 26 7.70 0.52 -3.50
C GLN A 26 8.33 -0.86 -3.37
N HIS A 27 8.51 -1.35 -2.14
CA HIS A 27 8.96 -2.71 -1.88
C HIS A 27 8.00 -3.75 -2.48
N LEU A 28 6.68 -3.61 -2.27
CA LEU A 28 5.70 -4.49 -2.93
C LEU A 28 5.83 -4.46 -4.46
N ARG A 29 6.02 -3.28 -5.06
CA ARG A 29 6.22 -3.17 -6.51
C ARG A 29 7.46 -3.96 -6.97
N SER A 30 8.53 -3.90 -6.18
CA SER A 30 9.78 -4.60 -6.46
C SER A 30 9.65 -6.12 -6.40
N LEU A 31 8.65 -6.66 -5.70
CA LEU A 31 8.41 -8.10 -5.57
C LEU A 31 7.36 -8.62 -6.56
N TYR A 32 6.30 -7.85 -6.81
CA TYR A 32 5.11 -8.31 -7.54
C TYR A 32 5.05 -7.84 -9.00
N CYS A 33 5.80 -6.79 -9.38
CA CYS A 33 5.71 -6.21 -10.72
C CYS A 33 7.03 -6.34 -11.51
N THR A 34 7.76 -7.44 -11.33
CA THR A 34 9.05 -7.69 -12.00
C THR A 34 8.90 -8.51 -13.28
N ARG A 35 9.90 -8.44 -14.16
CA ARG A 35 10.12 -9.37 -15.30
C ARG A 35 8.94 -9.58 -16.27
N GLY A 36 8.02 -8.61 -16.36
CA GLY A 36 6.86 -8.73 -17.26
C GLY A 36 5.57 -9.15 -16.56
N ASP A 37 5.64 -9.55 -15.30
CA ASP A 37 4.47 -9.91 -14.49
C ASP A 37 3.88 -8.69 -13.77
N GLY A 38 2.62 -8.80 -13.35
CA GLY A 38 1.89 -7.75 -12.64
C GLY A 38 1.58 -6.50 -13.47
N VAL A 39 1.06 -5.48 -12.78
CA VAL A 39 0.60 -4.22 -13.39
C VAL A 39 1.69 -3.15 -13.44
N LYS A 40 1.46 -2.10 -14.23
CA LYS A 40 2.29 -0.89 -14.22
C LYS A 40 1.88 0.01 -13.05
N VAL A 41 2.59 -0.09 -11.94
CA VAL A 41 2.30 0.66 -10.70
C VAL A 41 2.96 2.03 -10.67
N THR A 42 2.16 3.08 -10.49
CA THR A 42 2.60 4.43 -10.12
C THR A 42 2.33 4.65 -8.64
N ILE A 43 3.36 5.00 -7.88
CA ILE A 43 3.25 5.23 -6.43
C ILE A 43 3.36 6.72 -6.16
N ARG A 44 2.48 7.24 -5.31
CA ARG A 44 2.50 8.64 -4.85
C ARG A 44 2.41 8.72 -3.33
N ASN A 45 3.04 9.75 -2.78
CA ASN A 45 2.91 10.15 -1.39
C ASN A 45 1.98 11.37 -1.33
N ALA A 46 0.96 11.34 -0.46
CA ALA A 46 0.05 12.46 -0.25
C ALA A 46 0.60 13.52 0.72
N HIS A 47 1.71 13.23 1.39
CA HIS A 47 2.40 14.07 2.38
C HIS A 47 1.51 14.41 3.59
N GLY A 48 0.76 13.41 4.05
CA GLY A 48 -0.05 13.45 5.26
C GLY A 48 -1.28 14.35 5.18
N LYS A 49 -1.59 15.00 6.31
CA LYS A 49 -2.76 15.87 6.55
C LYS A 49 -4.10 15.12 6.65
N GLY A 50 -4.03 13.84 7.00
CA GLY A 50 -5.19 13.01 7.29
C GLY A 50 -5.93 12.48 6.06
N PRO A 51 -6.90 11.58 6.29
CA PRO A 51 -7.44 10.69 5.26
C PRO A 51 -8.21 11.42 4.15
N ASP A 52 -8.90 12.52 4.47
CA ASP A 52 -9.55 13.38 3.47
C ASP A 52 -8.56 14.00 2.49
N ASN A 53 -7.39 14.45 2.96
CA ASN A 53 -6.38 15.05 2.08
C ASN A 53 -5.82 14.01 1.12
N VAL A 54 -5.53 12.80 1.60
CA VAL A 54 -5.00 11.70 0.78
C VAL A 54 -6.00 11.29 -0.31
N VAL A 55 -7.28 11.13 0.02
CA VAL A 55 -8.31 10.79 -0.99
C VAL A 55 -8.49 11.94 -2.00
N ASN A 56 -8.48 13.19 -1.54
CA ASN A 56 -8.53 14.34 -2.45
C ASN A 56 -7.35 14.40 -3.40
N PHE A 57 -6.16 14.10 -2.88
CA PHE A 57 -4.94 14.03 -3.68
C PHE A 57 -5.06 12.94 -4.74
N ALA A 58 -5.50 11.73 -4.37
CA ALA A 58 -5.73 10.63 -5.31
C ALA A 58 -6.72 11.00 -6.44
N ILE A 59 -7.85 11.64 -6.09
CA ILE A 59 -8.82 12.13 -7.09
C ILE A 59 -8.17 13.13 -8.06
N ARG A 60 -7.33 14.05 -7.56
CA ARG A 60 -6.61 15.00 -8.42
C ARG A 60 -5.66 14.28 -9.37
N GLN A 61 -4.97 13.23 -8.92
CA GLN A 61 -4.11 12.42 -9.80
C GLN A 61 -4.92 11.71 -10.88
N LEU A 62 -6.09 11.14 -10.54
CA LEU A 62 -6.98 10.48 -11.50
C LEU A 62 -7.56 11.43 -12.55
N ASN A 63 -7.72 12.71 -12.22
CA ASN A 63 -8.16 13.72 -13.18
C ASN A 63 -7.06 14.13 -14.17
N VAL A 64 -5.78 13.91 -13.83
CA VAL A 64 -4.63 14.28 -14.66
C VAL A 64 -4.15 13.09 -15.49
N CYS A 65 -4.26 11.87 -14.98
CA CYS A 65 -3.82 10.66 -15.65
C CYS A 65 -4.86 9.55 -15.48
N SER A 66 -5.16 8.86 -16.58
CA SER A 66 -6.01 7.67 -16.55
C SER A 66 -5.24 6.47 -16.02
N TYR A 67 -5.86 5.77 -15.06
CA TYR A 67 -5.38 4.49 -14.52
C TYR A 67 -6.53 3.49 -14.55
N ASP A 68 -6.22 2.20 -14.71
CA ASP A 68 -7.23 1.13 -14.68
C ASP A 68 -7.76 0.88 -13.26
N ALA A 69 -6.91 1.11 -12.24
CA ALA A 69 -7.28 1.02 -10.85
C ALA A 69 -6.57 2.08 -9.99
N CYS A 70 -7.18 2.43 -8.87
CA CYS A 70 -6.60 3.31 -7.86
C CYS A 70 -6.80 2.74 -6.46
N VAL A 71 -5.71 2.62 -5.70
CA VAL A 71 -5.71 2.18 -4.31
C VAL A 71 -5.12 3.29 -3.44
N VAL A 72 -5.76 3.56 -2.31
CA VAL A 72 -5.27 4.48 -1.29
C VAL A 72 -5.05 3.67 -0.01
N VAL A 73 -3.82 3.70 0.51
CA VAL A 73 -3.45 3.07 1.77
C VAL A 73 -3.37 4.13 2.86
N LEU A 74 -4.14 3.94 3.93
CA LEU A 74 -4.35 4.90 5.00
C LEU A 74 -4.35 4.21 6.36
N ASP A 75 -3.84 4.91 7.36
CA ASP A 75 -3.98 4.48 8.75
C ASP A 75 -5.45 4.53 9.18
N THR A 76 -5.78 3.67 10.14
CA THR A 76 -7.13 3.57 10.72
C THR A 76 -7.22 4.16 12.12
N ASP A 77 -6.21 4.92 12.55
CA ASP A 77 -6.18 5.62 13.83
C ASP A 77 -7.27 6.70 13.93
N ILE A 78 -7.57 7.34 12.80
CA ILE A 78 -8.69 8.26 12.64
C ILE A 78 -9.84 7.54 11.91
N PRO A 79 -11.06 7.52 12.49
CA PRO A 79 -12.21 6.91 11.84
C PRO A 79 -12.49 7.52 10.46
N TRP A 80 -12.56 6.69 9.43
CA TRP A 80 -12.94 7.13 8.10
C TRP A 80 -14.43 7.43 8.06
N THR A 81 -14.77 8.70 7.87
CA THR A 81 -16.17 9.13 7.80
C THR A 81 -16.90 8.47 6.63
N GLU A 82 -18.21 8.27 6.76
CA GLU A 82 -19.04 7.76 5.65
C GLU A 82 -18.98 8.67 4.41
N ARG A 83 -18.75 9.98 4.61
CA ARG A 83 -18.52 10.94 3.53
C ARG A 83 -17.26 10.59 2.75
N LEU A 84 -16.16 10.29 3.45
CA LEU A 84 -14.89 9.90 2.83
C LEU A 84 -15.03 8.61 2.03
N LYS A 85 -15.64 7.57 2.62
CA LYS A 85 -15.87 6.28 1.94
C LYS A 85 -16.72 6.45 0.69
N LYS A 86 -17.82 7.22 0.76
CA LYS A 86 -18.65 7.54 -0.41
C LYS A 86 -17.88 8.30 -1.48
N LYS A 87 -17.00 9.23 -1.07
CA LYS A 87 -16.17 10.01 -1.98
C LYS A 87 -15.16 9.13 -2.73
N ALA A 88 -14.45 8.26 -2.02
CA ALA A 88 -13.54 7.29 -2.62
C ALA A 88 -14.27 6.35 -3.58
N LYS A 89 -15.41 5.79 -3.15
CA LYS A 89 -16.25 4.92 -4.00
C LYS A 89 -16.72 5.62 -5.27
N LYS A 90 -17.17 6.88 -5.19
CA LYS A 90 -17.60 7.66 -6.36
C LYS A 90 -16.47 7.88 -7.37
N ALA A 91 -15.23 7.92 -6.90
CA ALA A 91 -14.04 8.08 -7.74
C ALA A 91 -13.41 6.73 -8.16
N ASN A 92 -14.06 5.59 -7.86
CA ASN A 92 -13.51 4.24 -8.08
C ASN A 92 -12.13 4.03 -7.41
N ILE A 93 -11.96 4.59 -6.21
CA ILE A 93 -10.78 4.42 -5.38
C ILE A 93 -11.07 3.33 -4.34
N GLU A 94 -10.23 2.31 -4.29
CA GLU A 94 -10.22 1.32 -3.21
C GLU A 94 -9.45 1.89 -2.01
N LEU A 95 -10.06 1.81 -0.82
CA LEU A 95 -9.41 2.19 0.43
C LEU A 95 -8.91 0.93 1.16
N VAL A 96 -7.61 0.87 1.42
CA VAL A 96 -6.98 -0.20 2.19
C VAL A 96 -6.46 0.38 3.51
N GLY A 97 -6.87 -0.21 4.62
CA GLY A 97 -6.55 0.29 5.96
C GLY A 97 -5.34 -0.42 6.56
N SER A 98 -4.32 0.33 6.98
CA SER A 98 -3.25 -0.13 7.86
C SER A 98 -3.71 0.00 9.31
N SER A 99 -4.16 -1.11 9.89
CA SER A 99 -4.69 -1.15 11.26
C SER A 99 -3.68 -1.77 12.23
N PRO A 100 -3.42 -1.14 13.39
CA PRO A 100 -3.87 0.20 13.83
C PRO A 100 -3.20 1.37 13.10
N CYS A 101 -1.99 1.17 12.57
CA CYS A 101 -1.22 2.08 11.73
C CYS A 101 -0.29 1.25 10.83
N LEU A 102 0.50 1.86 9.96
CA LEU A 102 1.45 1.14 9.11
C LEU A 102 2.39 0.25 9.93
N GLU A 103 2.98 0.75 11.01
CA GLU A 103 3.91 -0.06 11.82
C GLU A 103 3.21 -1.25 12.47
N GLY A 104 1.97 -1.07 12.91
CA GLY A 104 1.16 -2.17 13.45
C GLY A 104 0.80 -3.20 12.38
N PHE A 105 0.51 -2.74 11.16
CA PHE A 105 0.29 -3.61 10.01
C PHE A 105 1.53 -4.43 9.64
N LEU A 106 2.72 -3.83 9.70
CA LEU A 106 3.99 -4.52 9.49
C LEU A 106 4.28 -5.56 10.58
N LEU A 107 3.98 -5.25 11.85
CA LEU A 107 4.09 -6.21 12.95
C LEU A 107 3.18 -7.42 12.73
N LEU A 108 1.94 -7.20 12.28
CA LEU A 108 1.00 -8.28 11.95
C LEU A 108 1.55 -9.20 10.84
N ILE A 109 2.15 -8.62 9.79
CA ILE A 109 2.78 -9.40 8.71
C ILE A 109 3.92 -10.26 9.24
N LEU A 110 4.68 -9.75 10.21
CA LEU A 110 5.75 -10.49 10.89
C LEU A 110 5.22 -11.52 11.91
N GLY A 111 3.90 -11.67 12.04
CA GLY A 111 3.26 -12.59 12.99
C GLY A 111 3.26 -12.10 14.44
N THR A 112 3.57 -10.82 14.67
CA THR A 112 3.55 -10.19 16.00
C THR A 112 2.24 -9.44 16.19
N TYR A 113 1.61 -9.59 17.35
CA TYR A 113 0.39 -8.84 17.65
C TYR A 113 0.73 -7.36 17.93
N PRO A 114 0.15 -6.40 17.19
CA PRO A 114 0.45 -5.00 17.37
C PRO A 114 -0.23 -4.47 18.64
N PRO A 115 0.42 -3.58 19.39
CA PRO A 115 -0.25 -2.84 20.45
C PRO A 115 -1.31 -1.90 19.85
N GLU A 116 -2.34 -1.55 20.62
CA GLU A 116 -3.43 -0.67 20.12
C GLU A 116 -2.95 0.75 19.79
N GLN A 117 -1.86 1.20 20.39
CA GLN A 117 -1.34 2.55 20.23
C GLN A 117 -0.25 2.62 19.15
N SER A 118 -0.41 3.54 18.20
CA SER A 118 0.56 3.76 17.10
C SER A 118 1.96 4.13 17.58
N VAL A 119 2.07 4.88 18.69
CA VAL A 119 3.36 5.24 19.31
C VAL A 119 4.13 3.99 19.77
N GLN A 120 3.42 2.99 20.29
CA GLN A 120 4.04 1.75 20.72
C GLN A 120 4.39 0.85 19.52
N CYS A 121 3.54 0.81 18.49
CA CYS A 121 3.85 0.11 17.24
C CYS A 121 5.17 0.60 16.62
N LYS A 122 5.39 1.92 16.60
CA LYS A 122 6.63 2.55 16.11
C LYS A 122 7.86 2.13 16.91
N LYS A 123 7.74 2.04 18.24
CA LYS A 123 8.84 1.57 19.10
C LYS A 123 9.14 0.10 18.86
N ASP A 124 8.10 -0.73 18.79
CA ASP A 124 8.23 -2.18 18.69
C ASP A 124 8.80 -2.59 17.33
N ILE A 125 8.30 -2.04 16.22
CA ILE A 125 8.83 -2.35 14.88
C ILE A 125 10.30 -1.90 14.75
N LYS A 126 10.65 -0.72 15.31
CA LYS A 126 12.02 -0.21 15.26
C LYS A 126 12.95 -1.07 16.09
N ARG A 127 12.50 -1.57 17.24
CA ARG A 127 13.27 -2.52 18.07
C ARG A 127 13.40 -3.89 17.39
N PHE A 128 12.35 -4.33 16.70
CA PHE A 128 12.28 -5.66 16.11
C PHE A 128 13.10 -5.75 14.82
N LEU A 129 13.02 -4.74 13.95
CA LEU A 129 13.71 -4.72 12.65
C LEU A 129 15.02 -3.95 12.66
N GLY A 130 15.10 -2.87 13.43
CA GLY A 130 16.29 -1.98 13.43
C GLY A 130 16.52 -1.27 12.10
N ILE A 131 15.51 -1.16 11.22
CA ILE A 131 15.61 -0.57 9.88
C ILE A 131 14.97 0.82 9.79
N ASP A 132 15.32 1.56 8.74
CA ASP A 132 14.59 2.75 8.33
C ASP A 132 13.37 2.36 7.48
N LEU A 133 12.16 2.69 7.96
CA LEU A 133 10.91 2.40 7.27
C LEU A 133 10.63 3.36 6.11
N THR A 134 11.42 4.41 5.93
CA THR A 134 11.28 5.35 4.80
C THR A 134 12.11 4.94 3.58
N GLU A 135 12.97 3.92 3.72
CA GLU A 135 13.78 3.34 2.64
C GLU A 135 13.19 2.00 2.19
N TRP A 136 12.78 1.91 0.92
CA TRP A 136 12.10 0.71 0.42
C TRP A 136 13.03 -0.50 0.36
N GLU A 137 14.33 -0.29 0.11
CA GLU A 137 15.35 -1.35 0.08
C GLU A 137 15.48 -2.04 1.44
N SER A 138 15.27 -1.33 2.55
CA SER A 138 15.40 -1.88 3.89
C SER A 138 14.35 -2.95 4.21
N TYR A 139 13.22 -2.95 3.49
CA TYR A 139 12.19 -3.98 3.63
C TYR A 139 12.59 -5.32 3.00
N ALA A 140 13.56 -5.35 2.09
CA ALA A 140 13.88 -6.55 1.31
C ALA A 140 14.30 -7.74 2.19
N SER A 141 15.06 -7.50 3.25
CA SER A 141 15.52 -8.55 4.16
C SER A 141 14.44 -9.06 5.10
N SER A 142 13.51 -8.20 5.51
CA SER A 142 12.51 -8.51 6.54
C SER A 142 11.15 -8.92 5.97
N PHE A 143 10.84 -8.52 4.74
CA PHE A 143 9.55 -8.76 4.09
C PHE A 143 9.74 -9.45 2.73
N PRO A 144 10.31 -10.68 2.69
CA PRO A 144 10.41 -11.43 1.44
C PRO A 144 9.01 -11.80 0.91
N LYS A 145 8.92 -12.06 -0.40
CA LYS A 145 7.64 -12.42 -1.05
C LYS A 145 6.94 -13.60 -0.37
N THR A 146 7.69 -14.62 0.06
CA THR A 146 7.13 -15.79 0.76
C THR A 146 6.39 -15.41 2.05
N LEU A 147 6.96 -14.51 2.84
CA LEU A 147 6.31 -14.00 4.05
C LEU A 147 4.99 -13.29 3.72
N LEU A 148 4.99 -12.47 2.65
CA LEU A 148 3.80 -11.73 2.23
C LEU A 148 2.69 -12.67 1.70
N GLU A 149 3.06 -13.74 0.98
CA GLU A 149 2.12 -14.78 0.54
C GLU A 149 1.53 -15.60 1.71
N ASP A 150 2.30 -15.86 2.77
CA ASP A 150 1.77 -16.53 3.95
C ASP A 150 0.87 -15.58 4.77
N ALA A 151 1.28 -14.31 4.87
CA ALA A 151 0.55 -13.30 5.62
C ALA A 151 -0.78 -12.91 4.98
N ARG A 152 -0.88 -12.85 3.64
CA ARG A 152 -2.12 -12.47 2.93
C ARG A 152 -3.27 -13.45 3.19
N LEU A 153 -2.98 -14.71 3.52
CA LEU A 153 -3.98 -15.71 3.90
C LEU A 153 -4.70 -15.36 5.21
N LYS A 154 -4.03 -14.59 6.08
CA LYS A 154 -4.54 -14.19 7.41
C LYS A 154 -4.97 -12.73 7.44
N ILE A 155 -4.35 -11.89 6.63
CA ILE A 155 -4.53 -10.43 6.62
C ILE A 155 -5.27 -10.02 5.34
N SER A 156 -6.59 -9.87 5.45
CA SER A 156 -7.46 -9.55 4.31
C SER A 156 -7.09 -8.25 3.58
N GLN A 157 -6.59 -7.25 4.30
CA GLN A 157 -6.15 -5.97 3.76
C GLN A 157 -4.89 -6.13 2.90
N LEU A 158 -3.97 -7.01 3.33
CA LEU A 158 -2.79 -7.34 2.54
C LEU A 158 -3.19 -8.07 1.26
N ASP A 159 -4.06 -9.08 1.35
CA ASP A 159 -4.54 -9.80 0.17
C ASP A 159 -5.19 -8.86 -0.86
N ARG A 160 -6.06 -7.95 -0.40
CA ARG A 160 -6.67 -6.95 -1.28
C ARG A 160 -5.61 -6.11 -1.98
N LEU A 161 -4.62 -5.59 -1.24
CA LEU A 161 -3.55 -4.78 -1.81
C LEU A 161 -2.74 -5.55 -2.85
N LEU A 162 -2.32 -6.77 -2.53
CA LEU A 162 -1.49 -7.60 -3.41
C LEU A 162 -2.20 -7.98 -4.70
N ARG A 163 -3.51 -8.28 -4.65
CA ARG A 163 -4.30 -8.56 -5.87
C ARG A 163 -4.23 -7.44 -6.90
N TYR A 164 -4.19 -6.17 -6.46
CA TYR A 164 -4.04 -5.05 -7.39
C TYR A 164 -2.65 -4.99 -8.04
N TYR A 165 -1.61 -5.42 -7.34
CA TYR A 165 -0.25 -5.49 -7.90
C TYR A 165 -0.11 -6.64 -8.91
N GLU A 166 -0.83 -7.74 -8.69
CA GLU A 166 -0.85 -8.93 -9.54
C GLU A 166 -1.65 -8.74 -10.83
N GLY A 167 -2.76 -7.99 -10.80
CA GLY A 167 -3.48 -7.48 -11.97
C GLY A 167 -4.84 -8.09 -12.30
#